data_AF-A0A0F5PYB9-F1
#
_entry.id   AF-A0A0F5PYB9-F1
#
_cell.length_a   1.000
_cell.length_b   1.000
_cell.length_c   1.000
_cell.angle_alpha   90.00
_cell.angle_beta   90.00
_cell.angle_gamma   90.00
#
_symmetry.space_group_name_H-M   'P 1'
#
loop_
_entity.id
_entity.type
_entity.pdbx_description
1 polymer ?
#
loop_
_entity_poly.entity_id
_entity_poly.type
_entity_poly.pdbx_seq_one_letter_code
_entity_poly.pdbx_strand_id
1 'polypeptide(L)'
;MRRLVVAYIAILLTSTASGQEGLPSVSQHAIGAQIAENAIDSGGLESLTDAYMSQMLNFASTGNLSQFGSNAINSVVYSGNLDHVVQRFNGTQSVGNKLALGVVDVFGNISQTGNNLAGSVISNRLEFADQLFGADARQSVLNSAEIAILYGSVAQYGANIANYAEAAVAIGTATQTIETGAVQQIDNRLEVAAMMTVSAAVTQRGENFGNIMISDTVDQVTRKFAGDQKVLNVVVLGDGASGVISQHGSNIANLIMSSRIGSLTQFSTGRQEVINEVFDSQGSRVQGGGIAQTSDQRVNVIILTMPAEGGDTAIINVDQTAEFPQSSNGTGSASQTGNSLTVDR
;
A
#
# COMPACT_ATOMS: atom_id res chain seq x y z
N MET A 1 -6.20 -22.07 18.50
CA MET A 1 -5.25 -21.15 19.15
C MET A 1 -4.24 -20.71 18.10
N ARG A 2 -4.18 -19.39 17.82
CA ARG A 2 -3.36 -18.83 16.73
C ARG A 2 -1.99 -18.41 17.21
N ARG A 3 -0.97 -18.64 16.38
CA ARG A 3 0.38 -18.10 16.56
C ARG A 3 0.40 -16.70 15.95
N LEU A 4 0.51 -15.70 16.81
CA LEU A 4 0.88 -14.33 16.44
C LEU A 4 2.41 -14.32 16.29
N VAL A 5 2.92 -14.32 15.06
CA VAL A 5 4.34 -14.03 14.80
C VAL A 5 4.42 -12.58 14.37
N VAL A 6 4.62 -11.71 15.34
CA VAL A 6 4.95 -10.30 15.11
C VAL A 6 6.47 -10.22 15.14
N ALA A 7 7.09 -10.15 13.97
CA ALA A 7 8.53 -9.91 13.84
C ALA A 7 8.75 -8.40 13.60
N TYR A 8 8.79 -7.61 14.67
CA TYR A 8 9.35 -6.25 14.61
C TYR A 8 10.86 -6.34 14.86
N ILE A 9 11.68 -6.10 13.84
CA ILE A 9 13.08 -5.69 14.06
C ILE A 9 13.11 -4.18 13.84
N ALA A 10 12.71 -3.44 14.87
CA ALA A 10 12.92 -2.00 14.94
C ALA A 10 14.23 -1.76 15.69
N ILE A 11 15.27 -1.28 15.02
CA ILE A 11 16.48 -0.81 15.70
C ILE A 11 16.22 0.65 16.08
N LEU A 12 15.83 0.89 17.33
CA LEU A 12 15.88 2.23 17.93
C LEU A 12 17.31 2.51 18.37
N LEU A 13 18.02 3.38 17.64
CA LEU A 13 19.28 3.95 18.09
C LEU A 13 18.97 5.19 18.94
N THR A 14 18.91 5.03 20.26
CA THR A 14 19.00 6.16 21.18
C THR A 14 20.48 6.42 21.46
N SER A 15 21.06 7.48 20.90
CA SER A 15 22.42 7.87 21.26
C SER A 15 22.40 8.61 22.60
N THR A 16 23.05 8.04 23.61
CA THR A 16 23.61 8.82 24.72
C THR A 16 24.79 9.60 24.16
N ALA A 17 24.80 10.92 24.37
CA ALA A 17 25.91 11.77 23.99
C ALA A 17 27.22 11.26 24.61
N SER A 18 28.05 10.59 23.80
CA SER A 18 29.43 10.26 24.15
C SER A 18 30.32 10.42 22.92
N GLY A 19 31.10 11.50 22.93
CA GLY A 19 32.37 11.81 22.24
C GLY A 19 33.06 10.80 21.31
N GLN A 20 32.37 10.17 20.37
CA GLN A 20 32.98 9.54 19.21
C GLN A 20 32.59 10.33 17.95
N GLU A 21 33.60 10.94 17.31
CA GLU A 21 33.47 11.63 16.04
C GLU A 21 33.04 10.66 14.95
N GLY A 22 31.84 10.87 14.41
CA GLY A 22 31.25 10.13 13.30
C GLY A 22 29.73 10.15 13.39
N LEU A 23 29.05 10.64 12.35
CA LEU A 23 27.61 10.51 12.25
C LEU A 23 27.22 9.02 12.16
N PRO A 24 26.10 8.58 12.78
CA PRO A 24 25.69 7.18 12.74
C PRO A 24 25.44 6.69 11.32
N SER A 25 25.73 5.41 11.11
CA SER A 25 25.63 4.72 9.84
C SER A 25 24.86 3.42 10.00
N VAL A 26 23.95 3.11 9.07
CA VAL A 26 23.10 1.92 9.15
C VAL A 26 23.16 1.13 7.85
N SER A 27 23.44 -0.17 7.96
CA SER A 27 23.35 -1.12 6.86
C SER A 27 22.45 -2.27 7.26
N GLN A 28 21.33 -2.44 6.56
CA GLN A 28 20.35 -3.50 6.80
C GLN A 28 20.16 -4.28 5.50
N HIS A 29 20.37 -5.59 5.58
CA HIS A 29 20.08 -6.50 4.49
C HIS A 29 19.14 -7.58 5.02
N ALA A 30 17.99 -7.70 4.37
CA ALA A 30 17.02 -8.71 4.71
C ALA A 30 16.69 -9.60 3.51
N ILE A 31 16.64 -10.89 3.81
CA ILE A 31 16.37 -11.99 2.88
C ILE A 31 15.30 -12.90 3.48
N GLY A 32 14.55 -13.58 2.61
CA GLY A 32 13.56 -14.58 3.02
C GLY A 32 12.15 -14.03 3.22
N ALA A 33 11.27 -14.87 3.78
CA ALA A 33 9.85 -14.57 3.91
C ALA A 33 9.50 -14.01 5.29
N GLN A 34 8.69 -12.95 5.32
CA GLN A 34 8.01 -12.42 6.49
C GLN A 34 6.51 -12.43 6.23
N ILE A 35 5.77 -13.17 7.05
CA ILE A 35 4.34 -13.42 6.85
C ILE A 35 3.59 -13.08 8.13
N ALA A 36 2.59 -12.20 8.02
CA ALA A 36 1.65 -11.88 9.09
C ALA A 36 0.24 -12.30 8.65
N GLU A 37 -0.39 -13.23 9.37
CA GLU A 37 -1.72 -13.73 9.02
C GLU A 37 -2.70 -13.66 10.19
N ASN A 38 -3.86 -13.08 9.92
CA ASN A 38 -5.06 -13.15 10.74
C ASN A 38 -6.12 -13.89 9.93
N ALA A 39 -6.58 -15.04 10.42
CA ALA A 39 -7.79 -15.68 9.89
C ALA A 39 -8.96 -15.44 10.85
N ILE A 40 -10.20 -15.67 10.46
CA ILE A 40 -11.36 -16.05 11.28
C ILE A 40 -12.16 -16.96 10.36
N ASP A 41 -12.52 -18.13 10.87
CA ASP A 41 -13.24 -19.13 10.09
C ASP A 41 -14.38 -19.66 10.95
N SER A 42 -15.60 -19.41 10.47
CA SER A 42 -16.83 -19.95 11.03
C SER A 42 -17.59 -20.79 10.00
N GLY A 43 -16.95 -21.14 8.87
CA GLY A 43 -17.58 -21.78 7.72
C GLY A 43 -17.59 -20.84 6.50
N GLY A 44 -17.26 -21.38 5.32
CA GLY A 44 -17.35 -20.66 4.04
C GLY A 44 -18.75 -20.65 3.46
N LEU A 45 -18.98 -19.89 2.40
CA LEU A 45 -20.31 -19.81 1.75
C LEU A 45 -20.82 -21.16 1.24
N GLU A 46 -19.92 -22.08 0.85
CA GLU A 46 -20.27 -23.44 0.43
C GLU A 46 -20.99 -24.26 1.52
N SER A 47 -20.90 -23.84 2.79
CA SER A 47 -21.58 -24.50 3.90
C SER A 47 -23.03 -24.03 4.11
N LEU A 48 -23.49 -23.03 3.36
CA LEU A 48 -24.90 -22.62 3.31
C LEU A 48 -25.72 -23.68 2.56
N THR A 49 -26.52 -24.44 3.31
CA THR A 49 -27.53 -25.35 2.76
C THR A 49 -28.94 -24.83 3.06
N ASP A 50 -29.95 -25.23 2.29
CA ASP A 50 -31.36 -24.83 2.51
C ASP A 50 -31.85 -25.16 3.93
N ALA A 51 -31.39 -26.29 4.49
CA ALA A 51 -31.67 -26.67 5.88
C ALA A 51 -31.02 -25.71 6.89
N TYR A 52 -29.84 -25.15 6.57
CA TYR A 52 -29.11 -24.20 7.41
C TYR A 52 -29.74 -22.80 7.36
N MET A 53 -30.16 -22.32 6.19
CA MET A 53 -30.91 -21.07 6.02
C MET A 53 -32.21 -21.06 6.85
N SER A 54 -32.87 -22.22 6.98
CA SER A 54 -34.07 -22.37 7.83
C SER A 54 -33.78 -22.29 9.34
N GLN A 55 -32.54 -22.56 9.77
CA GLN A 55 -32.09 -22.50 11.17
C GLN A 55 -31.45 -21.14 11.54
N MET A 56 -30.94 -20.38 10.56
CA MET A 56 -30.27 -19.09 10.75
C MET A 56 -31.19 -17.96 11.23
N LEU A 57 -32.52 -18.15 11.21
CA LEU A 57 -33.48 -17.22 11.84
C LEU A 57 -33.25 -17.01 13.36
N ASN A 58 -32.27 -17.68 13.99
CA ASN A 58 -31.98 -17.64 15.43
C ASN A 58 -30.53 -17.33 15.85
N PHE A 59 -29.59 -17.03 14.94
CA PHE A 59 -28.19 -16.70 15.31
C PHE A 59 -27.76 -15.34 14.76
N ALA A 60 -28.24 -14.27 15.40
CA ALA A 60 -27.68 -12.93 15.25
C ALA A 60 -26.66 -12.66 16.37
N SER A 61 -25.41 -12.36 16.01
CA SER A 61 -24.53 -11.44 16.74
C SER A 61 -23.10 -11.61 16.26
N THR A 62 -22.74 -10.90 15.19
CA THR A 62 -21.37 -10.39 15.09
C THR A 62 -21.39 -8.90 15.36
N GLY A 63 -20.72 -8.51 16.45
CA GLY A 63 -20.38 -7.12 16.73
C GLY A 63 -19.30 -6.62 15.75
N ASN A 64 -18.72 -5.47 16.04
CA ASN A 64 -17.63 -4.94 15.22
C ASN A 64 -16.42 -5.89 15.24
N LEU A 65 -15.88 -6.19 14.06
CA LEU A 65 -14.70 -7.03 13.87
C LEU A 65 -13.58 -6.21 13.23
N SER A 66 -12.38 -6.30 13.79
CA SER A 66 -11.19 -5.65 13.23
C SER A 66 -10.03 -6.63 13.13
N GLN A 67 -9.44 -6.76 11.94
CA GLN A 67 -8.20 -7.50 11.70
C GLN A 67 -7.14 -6.51 11.19
N PHE A 68 -6.01 -6.42 11.91
CA PHE A 68 -4.90 -5.55 11.56
C PHE A 68 -3.63 -6.38 11.42
N GLY A 69 -2.95 -6.22 10.29
CA GLY A 69 -1.62 -6.79 10.04
C GLY A 69 -0.67 -5.71 9.56
N SER A 70 0.55 -5.71 10.10
CA SER A 70 1.61 -4.79 9.70
C SER A 70 2.93 -5.55 9.67
N ASN A 71 3.73 -5.31 8.63
CA ASN A 71 5.00 -5.96 8.41
C ASN A 71 6.02 -4.92 7.90
N ALA A 72 7.01 -4.60 8.73
CA ALA A 72 8.04 -3.61 8.41
C ALA A 72 9.43 -4.26 8.46
N ILE A 73 10.21 -4.07 7.40
CA ILE A 73 11.58 -4.58 7.28
C ILE A 73 12.50 -3.46 6.86
N ASN A 74 13.74 -3.51 7.36
CA ASN A 74 14.75 -2.49 7.13
C ASN A 74 14.19 -1.08 7.41
N SER A 75 13.76 -0.82 8.66
CA SER A 75 13.26 0.48 9.07
C SER A 75 14.23 1.16 10.03
N VAL A 76 14.52 2.44 9.77
CA VAL A 76 15.39 3.30 10.56
C VAL A 76 14.63 4.57 10.87
N VAL A 77 14.48 4.87 12.17
CA VAL A 77 13.93 6.14 12.63
C VAL A 77 14.94 6.75 13.59
N TYR A 78 15.49 7.89 13.23
CA TYR A 78 16.53 8.55 14.02
C TYR A 78 16.35 10.07 14.01
N SER A 79 16.10 10.68 15.17
CA SER A 79 15.84 12.13 15.25
C SER A 79 17.06 13.01 14.94
N GLY A 80 18.25 12.43 14.81
CA GLY A 80 19.48 13.15 14.49
C GLY A 80 19.88 13.07 13.02
N ASN A 81 21.13 13.43 12.75
CA ASN A 81 21.71 13.33 11.41
C ASN A 81 22.30 11.93 11.20
N LEU A 82 22.12 11.37 10.01
CA LEU A 82 22.71 10.11 9.58
C LEU A 82 23.75 10.35 8.50
N ASP A 83 24.87 9.62 8.57
CA ASP A 83 25.88 9.61 7.52
C ASP A 83 25.37 8.83 6.31
N HIS A 84 25.30 7.51 6.43
CA HIS A 84 24.82 6.65 5.36
C HIS A 84 23.79 5.63 5.85
N VAL A 85 22.77 5.40 5.02
CA VAL A 85 21.79 4.33 5.19
C VAL A 85 21.75 3.47 3.94
N VAL A 86 22.08 2.18 4.11
CA VAL A 86 22.00 1.17 3.05
C VAL A 86 20.97 0.12 3.44
N GLN A 87 19.94 -0.05 2.62
CA GLN A 87 18.85 -0.99 2.89
C GLN A 87 18.61 -1.86 1.66
N ARG A 88 18.74 -3.17 1.82
CA ARG A 88 18.49 -4.14 0.73
C ARG A 88 17.46 -5.15 1.15
N PHE A 89 16.43 -5.32 0.33
CA PHE A 89 15.40 -6.32 0.54
C PHE A 89 15.28 -7.23 -0.68
N ASN A 90 15.50 -8.54 -0.45
CA ASN A 90 15.41 -9.61 -1.44
C ASN A 90 14.61 -10.76 -0.81
N GLY A 91 13.30 -10.62 -0.72
CA GLY A 91 12.45 -11.56 -0.01
C GLY A 91 10.96 -11.35 -0.24
N THR A 92 10.12 -12.03 0.53
CA THR A 92 8.66 -11.88 0.44
C THR A 92 8.12 -11.29 1.74
N GLN A 93 7.39 -10.20 1.67
CA GLN A 93 6.57 -9.68 2.75
C GLN A 93 5.11 -9.90 2.40
N SER A 94 4.37 -10.58 3.29
CA SER A 94 2.94 -10.81 3.11
C SER A 94 2.16 -10.48 4.37
N VAL A 95 1.03 -9.81 4.20
CA VAL A 95 0.00 -9.62 5.21
C VAL A 95 -1.32 -10.19 4.71
N GLY A 96 -1.90 -11.13 5.45
CA GLY A 96 -3.17 -11.76 5.12
C GLY A 96 -4.21 -11.57 6.21
N ASN A 97 -5.32 -10.91 5.92
CA ASN A 97 -6.52 -10.89 6.75
C ASN A 97 -7.62 -11.68 6.03
N LYS A 98 -7.99 -12.84 6.57
CA LYS A 98 -9.01 -13.72 6.01
C LYS A 98 -10.17 -13.85 6.98
N LEU A 99 -11.39 -13.73 6.46
CA LEU A 99 -12.61 -13.84 7.23
C LEU A 99 -13.62 -14.70 6.46
N ALA A 100 -14.06 -15.81 7.05
CA ALA A 100 -15.14 -16.63 6.53
C ALA A 100 -16.29 -16.66 7.55
N LEU A 101 -17.33 -15.87 7.26
CA LEU A 101 -18.60 -15.77 7.98
C LEU A 101 -19.74 -16.25 7.08
N GLY A 102 -19.52 -17.36 6.38
CA GLY A 102 -20.47 -17.92 5.44
C GLY A 102 -21.73 -18.48 6.09
N VAL A 103 -21.83 -18.50 7.41
CA VAL A 103 -22.98 -19.05 8.15
C VAL A 103 -23.50 -18.12 9.24
N VAL A 104 -23.06 -16.86 9.23
CA VAL A 104 -23.36 -15.87 10.27
C VAL A 104 -23.84 -14.58 9.64
N ASP A 105 -24.93 -14.04 10.18
CA ASP A 105 -25.42 -12.71 9.82
C ASP A 105 -24.55 -11.62 10.46
N VAL A 106 -24.16 -10.63 9.66
CA VAL A 106 -23.28 -9.54 10.08
C VAL A 106 -24.05 -8.24 10.28
N PHE A 107 -24.25 -7.86 11.54
CA PHE A 107 -24.94 -6.63 11.96
C PHE A 107 -23.99 -5.47 12.33
N GLY A 108 -22.68 -5.71 12.36
CA GLY A 108 -21.64 -4.74 12.73
C GLY A 108 -20.73 -4.31 11.58
N ASN A 109 -19.67 -3.58 11.92
CA ASN A 109 -18.64 -3.17 10.98
C ASN A 109 -17.48 -4.16 10.96
N ILE A 110 -17.05 -4.57 9.77
CA ILE A 110 -15.84 -5.36 9.53
C ILE A 110 -14.77 -4.42 8.98
N SER A 111 -13.61 -4.37 9.63
CA SER A 111 -12.43 -3.65 9.15
C SER A 111 -11.26 -4.61 9.00
N GLN A 112 -10.65 -4.65 7.82
CA GLN A 112 -9.43 -5.39 7.54
C GLN A 112 -8.37 -4.41 7.04
N THR A 113 -7.22 -4.37 7.69
CA THR A 113 -6.12 -3.49 7.30
C THR A 113 -4.82 -4.28 7.25
N GLY A 114 -4.11 -4.20 6.12
CA GLY A 114 -2.83 -4.85 5.93
C GLY A 114 -1.79 -3.90 5.34
N ASN A 115 -0.61 -3.83 5.96
CA ASN A 115 0.45 -2.90 5.56
C ASN A 115 1.81 -3.61 5.47
N ASN A 116 2.50 -3.47 4.35
CA ASN A 116 3.92 -3.83 4.21
C ASN A 116 4.78 -2.58 4.01
N LEU A 117 5.92 -2.53 4.69
CA LEU A 117 6.95 -1.50 4.52
C LEU A 117 8.33 -2.18 4.37
N ALA A 118 9.04 -1.89 3.30
CA ALA A 118 10.39 -2.39 3.05
C ALA A 118 11.35 -1.26 2.70
N GLY A 119 12.40 -1.08 3.50
CA GLY A 119 13.38 -0.02 3.29
C GLY A 119 12.77 1.33 3.61
N SER A 120 12.84 1.74 4.87
CA SER A 120 12.38 3.04 5.34
C SER A 120 13.45 3.72 6.17
N VAL A 121 13.70 4.99 5.90
CA VAL A 121 14.53 5.86 6.73
C VAL A 121 13.81 7.18 6.99
N ILE A 122 13.76 7.57 8.26
CA ILE A 122 13.29 8.88 8.71
C ILE A 122 14.38 9.50 9.57
N SER A 123 14.88 10.67 9.18
CA SER A 123 15.90 11.40 9.94
C SER A 123 15.77 12.92 9.90
N ASN A 124 16.66 13.64 10.62
CA ASN A 124 16.76 15.09 10.47
C ASN A 124 17.55 15.48 9.21
N ARG A 125 18.71 14.85 9.01
CA ARG A 125 19.54 14.93 7.80
C ARG A 125 20.03 13.54 7.42
N LEU A 126 20.26 13.32 6.13
CA LEU A 126 20.79 12.07 5.60
C LEU A 126 21.81 12.37 4.50
N GLU A 127 23.09 12.15 4.74
CA GLU A 127 24.13 12.46 3.74
C GLU A 127 24.07 11.48 2.55
N PHE A 128 23.78 10.20 2.82
CA PHE A 128 23.66 9.16 1.79
C PHE A 128 22.55 8.14 2.04
N ALA A 129 21.74 7.84 1.02
CA ALA A 129 20.74 6.77 1.02
C ALA A 129 20.94 5.80 -0.16
N ASP A 130 21.05 4.49 0.09
CA ASP A 130 20.98 3.44 -0.94
C ASP A 130 19.90 2.43 -0.54
N GLN A 131 18.77 2.44 -1.25
CA GLN A 131 17.64 1.56 -0.99
C GLN A 131 17.37 0.68 -2.22
N LEU A 132 17.37 -0.64 -2.01
CA LEU A 132 17.15 -1.64 -3.04
C LEU A 132 15.99 -2.56 -2.65
N PHE A 133 15.00 -2.64 -3.53
CA PHE A 133 13.97 -3.66 -3.58
C PHE A 133 14.25 -4.54 -4.80
N GLY A 134 14.91 -5.68 -4.58
CA GLY A 134 15.54 -6.44 -5.67
C GLY A 134 14.58 -7.28 -6.50
N ALA A 135 15.11 -7.95 -7.52
CA ALA A 135 14.32 -8.64 -8.55
C ALA A 135 13.40 -9.74 -8.01
N ASP A 136 13.76 -10.39 -6.91
CA ASP A 136 12.94 -11.43 -6.27
C ASP A 136 12.04 -10.90 -5.15
N ALA A 137 12.09 -9.59 -4.87
CA ALA A 137 11.36 -8.97 -3.79
C ALA A 137 9.87 -8.88 -4.10
N ARG A 138 9.04 -9.28 -3.13
CA ARG A 138 7.58 -9.27 -3.24
C ARG A 138 6.93 -8.69 -2.00
N GLN A 139 5.99 -7.77 -2.18
CA GLN A 139 5.08 -7.31 -1.15
C GLN A 139 3.65 -7.69 -1.55
N SER A 140 2.92 -8.33 -0.65
CA SER A 140 1.54 -8.75 -0.87
C SER A 140 0.66 -8.44 0.33
N VAL A 141 -0.47 -7.77 0.10
CA VAL A 141 -1.54 -7.64 1.08
C VAL A 141 -2.78 -8.33 0.55
N LEU A 142 -3.33 -9.26 1.33
CA LEU A 142 -4.60 -9.92 1.04
C LEU A 142 -5.59 -9.62 2.15
N ASN A 143 -6.64 -8.88 1.85
CA ASN A 143 -7.81 -8.75 2.71
C ASN A 143 -8.97 -9.50 2.02
N SER A 144 -9.44 -10.58 2.63
CA SER A 144 -10.51 -11.42 2.08
C SER A 144 -11.61 -11.60 3.11
N ALA A 145 -12.86 -11.43 2.67
CA ALA A 145 -14.04 -11.70 3.47
C ALA A 145 -15.11 -12.43 2.65
N GLU A 146 -15.69 -13.47 3.24
CA GLU A 146 -16.87 -14.20 2.74
C GLU A 146 -17.98 -14.06 3.78
N ILE A 147 -19.16 -13.58 3.37
CA ILE A 147 -20.26 -13.24 4.29
C ILE A 147 -21.59 -13.76 3.75
N ALA A 148 -22.36 -14.46 4.57
CA ALA A 148 -23.71 -14.90 4.20
C ALA A 148 -24.64 -13.71 3.97
N ILE A 149 -24.93 -12.96 5.04
CA ILE A 149 -25.82 -11.80 4.97
C ILE A 149 -25.14 -10.59 5.61
N LEU A 150 -24.98 -9.51 4.84
CA LEU A 150 -24.40 -8.26 5.31
C LEU A 150 -25.49 -7.21 5.59
N TYR A 151 -25.64 -6.85 6.87
CA TYR A 151 -26.49 -5.75 7.34
C TYR A 151 -25.68 -4.48 7.68
N GLY A 152 -24.39 -4.61 8.01
CA GLY A 152 -23.47 -3.51 8.36
C GLY A 152 -22.48 -3.14 7.25
N SER A 153 -21.29 -2.67 7.61
CA SER A 153 -20.28 -2.23 6.62
C SER A 153 -19.03 -3.11 6.60
N VAL A 154 -18.38 -3.17 5.44
CA VAL A 154 -17.08 -3.81 5.25
C VAL A 154 -16.09 -2.79 4.71
N ALA A 155 -14.95 -2.64 5.38
CA ALA A 155 -13.86 -1.80 4.96
C ALA A 155 -12.56 -2.62 4.86
N GLN A 156 -11.94 -2.62 3.68
CA GLN A 156 -10.70 -3.33 3.40
C GLN A 156 -9.64 -2.35 2.89
N TYR A 157 -8.53 -2.25 3.62
CA TYR A 157 -7.43 -1.34 3.34
C TYR A 157 -6.13 -2.12 3.19
N GLY A 158 -5.44 -1.92 2.07
CA GLY A 158 -4.11 -2.48 1.83
C GLY A 158 -3.11 -1.40 1.45
N ALA A 159 -1.88 -1.48 1.98
CA ALA A 159 -0.77 -0.64 1.56
C ALA A 159 0.55 -1.42 1.45
N ASN A 160 1.29 -1.19 0.38
CA ASN A 160 2.67 -1.63 0.22
C ASN A 160 3.55 -0.42 -0.03
N ILE A 161 4.63 -0.27 0.73
CA ILE A 161 5.60 0.80 0.58
C ILE A 161 7.00 0.19 0.47
N ALA A 162 7.74 0.54 -0.58
CA ALA A 162 9.11 0.10 -0.80
C ALA A 162 10.03 1.31 -1.01
N ASN A 163 11.21 1.36 -0.39
CA ASN A 163 12.18 2.45 -0.54
C ASN A 163 11.59 3.83 -0.19
N TYR A 164 11.32 4.06 1.09
CA TYR A 164 10.89 5.34 1.64
C TYR A 164 12.05 6.07 2.31
N ALA A 165 12.34 7.29 1.90
CA ALA A 165 13.33 8.15 2.54
C ALA A 165 12.74 9.52 2.89
N GLU A 166 12.78 9.88 4.17
CA GLU A 166 12.34 11.16 4.67
C GLU A 166 13.44 11.81 5.52
N ALA A 167 13.77 13.07 5.21
CA ALA A 167 14.61 13.89 6.07
C ALA A 167 13.96 15.26 6.27
N ALA A 168 13.95 15.77 7.50
CA ALA A 168 13.35 17.07 7.76
C ALA A 168 14.07 18.21 7.01
N VAL A 169 15.40 18.16 6.96
CA VAL A 169 16.22 19.28 6.43
C VAL A 169 16.82 18.96 5.07
N ALA A 170 17.54 17.84 4.97
CA ALA A 170 18.31 17.55 3.76
C ALA A 170 18.58 16.07 3.54
N ILE A 171 18.55 15.68 2.27
CA ILE A 171 19.14 14.46 1.76
C ILE A 171 20.26 14.86 0.80
N GLY A 172 21.49 14.39 1.05
CA GLY A 172 22.62 14.64 0.16
C GLY A 172 22.48 13.83 -1.13
N THR A 173 23.09 12.65 -1.16
CA THR A 173 23.03 11.74 -2.32
C THR A 173 22.11 10.57 -2.03
N ALA A 174 21.24 10.22 -2.98
CA ALA A 174 20.35 9.08 -2.83
C ALA A 174 20.23 8.23 -4.09
N THR A 175 20.18 6.91 -3.88
CA THR A 175 19.83 5.91 -4.89
C THR A 175 18.67 5.09 -4.37
N GLN A 176 17.56 5.05 -5.12
CA GLN A 176 16.41 4.19 -4.81
C GLN A 176 16.11 3.33 -6.04
N THR A 177 16.21 2.01 -5.88
CA THR A 177 16.07 1.04 -6.97
C THR A 177 15.02 0.00 -6.64
N ILE A 178 14.05 -0.14 -7.54
CA ILE A 178 13.16 -1.30 -7.64
C ILE A 178 13.52 -2.03 -8.94
N GLU A 179 13.96 -3.27 -8.83
CA GLU A 179 14.47 -4.03 -9.98
C GLU A 179 13.36 -4.70 -10.80
N THR A 180 13.71 -5.10 -12.02
CA THR A 180 12.84 -5.90 -12.87
C THR A 180 12.56 -7.26 -12.21
N GLY A 181 11.28 -7.63 -12.11
CA GLY A 181 10.83 -8.85 -11.44
C GLY A 181 10.23 -8.61 -10.04
N ALA A 182 10.51 -7.45 -9.44
CA ALA A 182 9.91 -7.05 -8.17
C ALA A 182 8.40 -6.86 -8.31
N VAL A 183 7.63 -7.23 -7.28
CA VAL A 183 6.16 -7.12 -7.29
C VAL A 183 5.63 -6.48 -6.01
N GLN A 184 4.72 -5.52 -6.17
CA GLN A 184 3.85 -5.02 -5.10
C GLN A 184 2.39 -5.31 -5.48
N GLN A 185 1.70 -6.11 -4.68
CA GLN A 185 0.33 -6.54 -4.96
C GLN A 185 -0.59 -6.34 -3.75
N ILE A 186 -1.79 -5.83 -4.02
CA ILE A 186 -2.86 -5.69 -3.03
C ILE A 186 -4.12 -6.33 -3.58
N ASP A 187 -4.68 -7.27 -2.84
CA ASP A 187 -5.92 -7.95 -3.14
C ASP A 187 -6.92 -7.70 -2.01
N ASN A 188 -7.90 -6.84 -2.26
CA ASN A 188 -9.08 -6.68 -1.43
C ASN A 188 -10.23 -7.44 -2.11
N ARG A 189 -10.67 -8.53 -1.49
CA ARG A 189 -11.75 -9.38 -2.01
C ARG A 189 -12.87 -9.49 -0.99
N LEU A 190 -14.09 -9.24 -1.44
CA LEU A 190 -15.30 -9.45 -0.66
C LEU A 190 -16.28 -10.28 -1.48
N GLU A 191 -16.83 -11.32 -0.87
CA GLU A 191 -17.91 -12.13 -1.42
C GLU A 191 -19.08 -12.13 -0.44
N VAL A 192 -20.27 -11.75 -0.92
CA VAL A 192 -21.47 -11.62 -0.09
C VAL A 192 -22.63 -12.34 -0.76
N ALA A 193 -23.26 -13.29 -0.07
CA ALA A 193 -24.41 -14.00 -0.64
C ALA A 193 -25.71 -13.17 -0.62
N ALA A 194 -25.92 -12.33 0.39
CA ALA A 194 -27.02 -11.38 0.43
C ALA A 194 -26.62 -10.08 1.14
N MET A 195 -27.10 -8.94 0.64
CA MET A 195 -26.75 -7.62 1.18
C MET A 195 -28.00 -6.77 1.34
N MET A 196 -28.21 -6.21 2.53
CA MET A 196 -29.36 -5.37 2.81
C MET A 196 -29.24 -3.99 2.15
N THR A 197 -30.25 -3.64 1.35
CA THR A 197 -30.26 -2.48 0.46
C THR A 197 -30.04 -1.11 1.13
N VAL A 198 -30.37 -0.98 2.42
CA VAL A 198 -30.49 0.32 3.09
C VAL A 198 -29.30 0.65 4.00
N SER A 199 -28.62 -0.35 4.57
CA SER A 199 -27.59 -0.14 5.60
C SER A 199 -26.20 -0.69 5.25
N ALA A 200 -26.09 -1.48 4.18
CA ALA A 200 -24.83 -2.09 3.81
C ALA A 200 -23.96 -1.18 2.95
N ALA A 201 -22.70 -1.03 3.37
CA ALA A 201 -21.69 -0.26 2.65
C ALA A 201 -20.38 -1.03 2.56
N VAL A 202 -19.75 -1.01 1.39
CA VAL A 202 -18.45 -1.65 1.14
C VAL A 202 -17.46 -0.57 0.73
N THR A 203 -16.30 -0.54 1.38
CA THR A 203 -15.18 0.32 1.00
C THR A 203 -13.93 -0.53 0.81
N GLN A 204 -13.31 -0.46 -0.36
CA GLN A 204 -12.03 -1.12 -0.62
C GLN A 204 -11.02 -0.08 -1.09
N ARG A 205 -9.83 -0.07 -0.47
CA ARG A 205 -8.73 0.81 -0.84
C ARG A 205 -7.42 0.03 -0.88
N GLY A 206 -6.70 0.15 -1.99
CA GLY A 206 -5.37 -0.44 -2.14
C GLY A 206 -4.37 0.59 -2.67
N GLU A 207 -3.19 0.65 -2.07
CA GLU A 207 -2.15 1.63 -2.40
C GLU A 207 -0.75 1.00 -2.46
N ASN A 208 -0.12 1.02 -3.64
CA ASN A 208 1.30 0.68 -3.76
C ASN A 208 2.14 1.94 -3.93
N PHE A 209 3.20 2.05 -3.16
CA PHE A 209 4.21 3.10 -3.24
C PHE A 209 5.58 2.45 -3.47
N GLY A 210 6.21 2.82 -4.57
CA GLY A 210 7.60 2.52 -4.88
C GLY A 210 8.51 3.56 -4.24
N ASN A 211 9.53 4.00 -4.97
CA ASN A 211 10.54 4.93 -4.44
C ASN A 211 9.92 6.28 -4.03
N ILE A 212 9.85 6.55 -2.73
CA ILE A 212 9.36 7.82 -2.17
C ILE A 212 10.51 8.55 -1.51
N MET A 213 10.62 9.85 -1.79
CA MET A 213 11.59 10.75 -1.17
C MET A 213 10.94 12.06 -0.74
N ILE A 214 11.12 12.44 0.51
CA ILE A 214 10.58 13.69 1.07
C ILE A 214 11.67 14.39 1.85
N SER A 215 12.01 15.62 1.47
CA SER A 215 12.99 16.44 2.20
C SER A 215 12.92 17.89 1.77
N ASP A 216 13.21 18.85 2.66
CA ASP A 216 13.29 20.26 2.29
C ASP A 216 14.28 20.50 1.14
N THR A 217 15.47 19.90 1.21
CA THR A 217 16.45 19.92 0.11
C THR A 217 16.94 18.52 -0.26
N VAL A 218 17.19 18.29 -1.54
CA VAL A 218 17.84 17.07 -2.06
C VAL A 218 18.97 17.47 -3.01
N ASP A 219 20.21 17.04 -2.77
CA ASP A 219 21.33 17.43 -3.63
C ASP A 219 21.36 16.62 -4.93
N GLN A 220 21.50 15.29 -4.83
CA GLN A 220 21.60 14.40 -5.99
C GLN A 220 20.80 13.13 -5.77
N VAL A 221 19.99 12.75 -6.75
CA VAL A 221 19.15 11.57 -6.63
C VAL A 221 19.06 10.80 -7.95
N THR A 222 19.33 9.51 -7.88
CA THR A 222 19.09 8.55 -8.97
C THR A 222 18.00 7.58 -8.56
N ARG A 223 16.94 7.47 -9.38
CA ARG A 223 15.83 6.53 -9.10
C ARG A 223 15.59 5.62 -10.28
N LYS A 224 15.45 4.33 -9.99
CA LYS A 224 15.06 3.33 -10.96
C LYS A 224 13.85 2.58 -10.44
N PHE A 225 12.80 2.52 -11.24
CA PHE A 225 11.65 1.68 -10.96
C PHE A 225 11.41 0.74 -12.13
N ALA A 226 11.50 -0.56 -11.90
CA ALA A 226 11.26 -1.55 -12.94
C ALA A 226 10.37 -2.74 -12.52
N GLY A 227 9.72 -2.62 -11.36
CA GLY A 227 8.80 -3.64 -10.86
C GLY A 227 7.37 -3.54 -11.42
N ASP A 228 6.51 -4.40 -10.90
CA ASP A 228 5.07 -4.40 -11.17
C ASP A 228 4.30 -3.95 -9.92
N GLN A 229 3.33 -3.06 -10.10
CA GLN A 229 2.39 -2.64 -9.06
C GLN A 229 0.97 -3.01 -9.47
N LYS A 230 0.30 -3.78 -8.63
CA LYS A 230 -1.07 -4.24 -8.86
C LYS A 230 -1.96 -3.97 -7.66
N VAL A 231 -3.11 -3.36 -7.92
CA VAL A 231 -4.21 -3.25 -6.95
C VAL A 231 -5.44 -3.92 -7.54
N LEU A 232 -5.98 -4.89 -6.81
CA LEU A 232 -7.20 -5.61 -7.14
C LEU A 232 -8.22 -5.37 -6.01
N ASN A 233 -9.30 -4.67 -6.33
CA ASN A 233 -10.46 -4.51 -5.49
C ASN A 233 -11.63 -5.22 -6.16
N VAL A 234 -12.10 -6.31 -5.56
CA VAL A 234 -13.17 -7.14 -6.11
C VAL A 234 -14.26 -7.34 -5.08
N VAL A 235 -15.51 -7.09 -5.50
CA VAL A 235 -16.71 -7.44 -4.76
C VAL A 235 -17.55 -8.39 -5.61
N VAL A 236 -17.99 -9.50 -5.03
CA VAL A 236 -18.94 -10.43 -5.65
C VAL A 236 -20.22 -10.40 -4.82
N LEU A 237 -21.33 -10.08 -5.48
CA LEU A 237 -22.65 -9.88 -4.90
C LEU A 237 -23.56 -11.05 -5.27
N GLY A 238 -24.28 -11.61 -4.29
CA GLY A 238 -25.33 -12.58 -4.56
C GLY A 238 -26.62 -11.96 -5.12
N ASP A 239 -27.61 -12.79 -5.41
CA ASP A 239 -28.85 -12.38 -6.08
C ASP A 239 -29.61 -11.32 -5.27
N GLY A 240 -29.94 -10.19 -5.92
CA GLY A 240 -30.70 -9.09 -5.30
C GLY A 240 -29.92 -8.25 -4.28
N ALA A 241 -28.66 -8.58 -4.02
CA ALA A 241 -27.78 -7.77 -3.17
C ALA A 241 -27.59 -6.38 -3.81
N SER A 242 -27.89 -5.35 -3.02
CA SER A 242 -27.81 -3.95 -3.42
C SER A 242 -27.24 -3.13 -2.27
N GLY A 243 -26.42 -2.15 -2.56
CA GLY A 243 -25.82 -1.28 -1.53
C GLY A 243 -24.73 -0.38 -2.11
N VAL A 244 -24.10 0.39 -1.22
CA VAL A 244 -23.10 1.39 -1.63
C VAL A 244 -21.73 0.75 -1.64
N ILE A 245 -21.04 0.81 -2.79
CA ILE A 245 -19.71 0.23 -2.96
C ILE A 245 -18.76 1.32 -3.42
N SER A 246 -17.70 1.58 -2.65
CA SER A 246 -16.63 2.50 -2.99
C SER A 246 -15.31 1.77 -3.13
N GLN A 247 -14.71 1.81 -4.32
CA GLN A 247 -13.40 1.21 -4.58
C GLN A 247 -12.39 2.28 -5.00
N HIS A 248 -11.22 2.28 -4.38
CA HIS A 248 -10.11 3.13 -4.73
C HIS A 248 -8.83 2.31 -4.89
N GLY A 249 -8.11 2.50 -5.98
CA GLY A 249 -6.79 1.92 -6.16
C GLY A 249 -5.77 2.97 -6.57
N SER A 250 -4.61 2.95 -5.94
CA SER A 250 -3.50 3.84 -6.29
C SER A 250 -2.18 3.09 -6.45
N ASN A 251 -1.44 3.46 -7.47
CA ASN A 251 -0.06 3.03 -7.65
C ASN A 251 0.82 4.26 -7.90
N ILE A 252 1.89 4.39 -7.13
CA ILE A 252 2.91 5.44 -7.31
C ILE A 252 4.28 4.75 -7.43
N ALA A 253 4.95 4.87 -8.57
CA ALA A 253 6.25 4.23 -8.79
C ALA A 253 7.41 5.06 -8.22
N ASN A 254 7.46 6.35 -8.55
CA ASN A 254 8.42 7.32 -8.00
C ASN A 254 7.72 8.63 -7.61
N LEU A 255 7.96 9.09 -6.39
CA LEU A 255 7.54 10.42 -5.91
C LEU A 255 8.69 11.09 -5.18
N ILE A 256 9.01 12.31 -5.56
CA ILE A 256 9.89 13.19 -4.79
C ILE A 256 9.16 14.47 -4.46
N MET A 257 9.20 14.86 -3.19
CA MET A 257 8.66 16.13 -2.72
C MET A 257 9.78 16.90 -2.02
N SER A 258 10.09 18.09 -2.53
CA SER A 258 11.18 18.90 -1.99
C SER A 258 11.05 20.35 -2.40
N SER A 259 11.54 21.28 -1.58
CA SER A 259 11.60 22.69 -1.98
C SER A 259 12.73 22.94 -2.99
N ARG A 260 13.79 22.13 -2.96
CA ARG A 260 14.95 22.25 -3.83
C ARG A 260 15.56 20.90 -4.17
N ILE A 261 15.79 20.68 -5.47
CA ILE A 261 16.46 19.48 -6.00
C ILE A 261 17.66 19.93 -6.86
N GLY A 262 18.87 19.51 -6.50
CA GLY A 262 20.09 19.85 -7.26
C GLY A 262 20.15 19.15 -8.62
N SER A 263 20.18 17.81 -8.61
CA SER A 263 20.08 16.99 -9.81
C SER A 263 19.23 15.74 -9.57
N LEU A 264 18.34 15.44 -10.51
CA LEU A 264 17.51 14.24 -10.47
C LEU A 264 17.56 13.50 -11.80
N THR A 265 17.90 12.22 -11.71
CA THR A 265 17.78 11.27 -12.81
C THR A 265 16.81 10.18 -12.41
N GLN A 266 15.80 9.91 -13.24
CA GLN A 266 14.83 8.85 -12.96
C GLN A 266 14.43 8.06 -14.21
N PHE A 267 14.37 6.75 -14.04
CA PHE A 267 14.04 5.79 -15.08
C PHE A 267 12.95 4.85 -14.60
N SER A 268 11.88 4.72 -15.40
CA SER A 268 10.76 3.84 -15.08
C SER A 268 10.43 2.92 -16.25
N THR A 269 10.59 1.61 -16.04
CA THR A 269 10.37 0.54 -17.03
C THR A 269 9.75 -0.69 -16.36
N GLY A 270 8.42 -0.74 -16.25
CA GLY A 270 7.66 -1.77 -15.51
C GLY A 270 6.17 -1.60 -15.78
N ARG A 271 5.28 -2.12 -14.92
CA ARG A 271 3.82 -2.02 -15.13
C ARG A 271 3.04 -1.56 -13.90
N GLN A 272 1.99 -0.79 -14.14
CA GLN A 272 0.96 -0.46 -13.15
C GLN A 272 -0.40 -0.97 -13.63
N GLU A 273 -1.13 -1.60 -12.73
CA GLU A 273 -2.48 -2.09 -12.97
C GLU A 273 -3.36 -1.80 -11.73
N VAL A 274 -4.51 -1.18 -11.96
CA VAL A 274 -5.57 -1.04 -10.97
C VAL A 274 -6.85 -1.65 -11.52
N ILE A 275 -7.40 -2.63 -10.81
CA ILE A 275 -8.64 -3.32 -11.17
C ILE A 275 -9.64 -3.10 -10.03
N ASN A 276 -10.72 -2.39 -10.35
CA ASN A 276 -11.88 -2.19 -9.49
C ASN A 276 -13.08 -2.85 -10.18
N GLU A 277 -13.55 -3.96 -9.62
CA GLU A 277 -14.63 -4.75 -10.21
C GLU A 277 -15.67 -5.14 -9.17
N VAL A 278 -16.93 -5.14 -9.64
CA VAL A 278 -18.08 -5.64 -8.91
C VAL A 278 -18.77 -6.63 -9.84
N PHE A 279 -19.02 -7.84 -9.34
CA PHE A 279 -19.69 -8.92 -10.07
C PHE A 279 -21.00 -9.29 -9.37
N ASP A 280 -21.99 -9.70 -10.15
CA ASP A 280 -23.18 -10.37 -9.63
C ASP A 280 -22.94 -11.87 -9.42
N SER A 281 -23.98 -12.58 -8.99
CA SER A 281 -23.98 -14.01 -8.69
C SER A 281 -23.67 -14.88 -9.92
N GLN A 282 -23.90 -14.35 -11.12
CA GLN A 282 -23.66 -15.03 -12.39
C GLN A 282 -22.27 -14.71 -12.95
N GLY A 283 -21.46 -13.94 -12.21
CA GLY A 283 -20.14 -13.48 -12.64
C GLY A 283 -20.19 -12.37 -13.68
N SER A 284 -21.35 -11.74 -13.91
CA SER A 284 -21.47 -10.60 -14.81
C SER A 284 -21.09 -9.32 -14.08
N ARG A 285 -20.40 -8.42 -14.79
CA ARG A 285 -19.94 -7.15 -14.21
C ARG A 285 -21.12 -6.20 -13.98
N VAL A 286 -21.23 -5.68 -12.77
CA VAL A 286 -22.27 -4.72 -12.35
C VAL A 286 -21.71 -3.29 -12.38
N GLN A 287 -22.52 -2.34 -12.83
CA GLN A 287 -22.15 -0.91 -12.92
C GLN A 287 -23.33 -0.02 -12.51
N GLY A 288 -23.05 1.18 -11.97
CA GLY A 288 -24.09 2.13 -11.51
C GLY A 288 -24.67 1.81 -10.14
N GLY A 289 -25.80 2.43 -9.77
CA GLY A 289 -26.60 2.02 -8.60
C GLY A 289 -25.96 2.15 -7.21
N GLY A 290 -25.06 3.11 -7.00
CA GLY A 290 -24.34 3.28 -5.72
C GLY A 290 -22.90 2.73 -5.73
N ILE A 291 -22.41 2.28 -6.88
CA ILE A 291 -21.02 1.87 -7.10
C ILE A 291 -20.20 3.07 -7.56
N ALA A 292 -19.16 3.43 -6.80
CA ALA A 292 -18.17 4.43 -7.13
C ALA A 292 -16.78 3.77 -7.20
N GLN A 293 -16.08 3.95 -8.32
CA GLN A 293 -14.77 3.35 -8.56
C GLN A 293 -13.80 4.44 -8.99
N THR A 294 -12.63 4.50 -8.37
CA THR A 294 -11.59 5.46 -8.73
C THR A 294 -10.23 4.79 -8.81
N SER A 295 -9.39 5.25 -9.74
CA SER A 295 -8.02 4.76 -9.87
C SER A 295 -7.06 5.91 -10.15
N ASP A 296 -5.92 5.93 -9.47
CA ASP A 296 -4.86 6.93 -9.68
C ASP A 296 -3.50 6.24 -9.84
N GLN A 297 -2.91 6.35 -11.03
CA GLN A 297 -1.65 5.72 -11.37
C GLN A 297 -0.62 6.79 -11.72
N ARG A 298 0.50 6.81 -11.00
CA ARG A 298 1.55 7.82 -11.14
C ARG A 298 2.90 7.15 -11.27
N VAL A 299 3.67 7.50 -12.30
CA VAL A 299 4.98 6.86 -12.52
C VAL A 299 6.10 7.70 -11.94
N ASN A 300 6.16 8.97 -12.32
CA ASN A 300 7.35 9.79 -12.17
C ASN A 300 6.91 11.20 -11.76
N VAL A 301 6.73 11.40 -10.45
CA VAL A 301 6.18 12.65 -9.92
C VAL A 301 7.24 13.43 -9.14
N ILE A 302 7.36 14.70 -9.48
CA ILE A 302 8.10 15.70 -8.72
C ILE A 302 7.10 16.74 -8.22
N ILE A 303 7.13 17.02 -6.92
CA ILE A 303 6.41 18.12 -6.30
C ILE A 303 7.44 19.08 -5.71
N LEU A 304 7.51 20.29 -6.25
CA LEU A 304 8.32 21.37 -5.71
C LEU A 304 7.47 22.21 -4.78
N THR A 305 7.83 22.23 -3.50
CA THR A 305 7.12 23.00 -2.48
C THR A 305 7.74 24.37 -2.26
N MET A 306 6.98 25.28 -1.66
CA MET A 306 7.47 26.61 -1.29
C MET A 306 8.65 26.48 -0.31
N PRO A 307 9.79 27.15 -0.57
CA PRO A 307 10.91 27.20 0.37
C PRO A 307 10.49 27.88 1.68
N ALA A 308 10.97 27.38 2.82
CA ALA A 308 10.71 27.97 4.13
C ALA A 308 11.24 29.41 4.25
N GLU A 309 12.34 29.72 3.55
CA GLU A 309 12.92 31.06 3.47
C GLU A 309 12.71 31.59 2.05
N GLY A 310 11.75 32.50 1.90
CA GLY A 310 11.24 32.95 0.59
C GLY A 310 12.32 33.35 -0.41
N GLY A 311 12.14 32.90 -1.65
CA GLY A 311 12.98 33.22 -2.79
C GLY A 311 14.01 32.14 -3.10
N ASP A 312 13.63 31.17 -3.93
CA ASP A 312 14.61 30.29 -4.55
C ASP A 312 14.53 30.40 -6.09
N THR A 313 15.68 30.74 -6.68
CA THR A 313 15.91 30.73 -8.13
C THR A 313 16.53 29.41 -8.60
N ALA A 314 16.40 28.34 -7.82
CA ALA A 314 16.98 27.04 -8.13
C ALA A 314 16.64 26.58 -9.56
N ILE A 315 17.70 26.46 -10.36
CA ILE A 315 17.66 25.75 -11.64
C ILE A 315 17.69 24.26 -11.29
N ILE A 316 16.67 23.56 -11.74
CA ILE A 316 16.51 22.14 -11.47
C ILE A 316 16.88 21.38 -12.74
N ASN A 317 17.90 20.54 -12.64
CA ASN A 317 18.30 19.64 -13.72
C ASN A 317 17.60 18.29 -13.52
N VAL A 318 16.61 18.03 -14.37
CA VAL A 318 15.73 16.86 -14.28
C VAL A 318 15.76 16.10 -15.59
N ASP A 319 16.22 14.86 -15.51
CA ASP A 319 16.16 13.87 -16.60
C ASP A 319 15.17 12.77 -16.20
N GLN A 320 14.04 12.68 -16.92
CA GLN A 320 12.99 11.68 -16.64
C GLN A 320 12.65 10.89 -17.90
N THR A 321 12.70 9.56 -17.79
CA THR A 321 12.19 8.66 -18.82
C THR A 321 11.16 7.70 -18.21
N ALA A 322 10.04 7.53 -18.91
CA ALA A 322 9.00 6.59 -18.54
C ALA A 322 8.53 5.80 -19.77
N GLU A 323 8.90 4.52 -19.84
CA GLU A 323 8.32 3.54 -20.76
C GLU A 323 7.53 2.54 -19.91
N PHE A 324 6.35 2.98 -19.47
CA PHE A 324 5.69 2.38 -18.33
C PHE A 324 4.18 2.21 -18.59
N PRO A 325 3.72 1.04 -19.05
CA PRO A 325 2.30 0.78 -19.28
C PRO A 325 1.47 0.95 -18.00
N GLN A 326 0.38 1.70 -18.12
CA GLN A 326 -0.61 1.90 -17.06
C GLN A 326 -1.98 1.42 -17.55
N SER A 327 -2.66 0.58 -16.77
CA SER A 327 -4.00 0.12 -17.08
C SER A 327 -4.93 0.29 -15.88
N SER A 328 -6.14 0.78 -16.14
CA SER A 328 -7.22 0.83 -15.15
C SER A 328 -8.43 0.09 -15.69
N ASN A 329 -8.96 -0.85 -14.93
CA ASN A 329 -10.24 -1.47 -15.21
C ASN A 329 -11.22 -1.09 -14.11
N GLY A 330 -12.27 -0.36 -14.49
CA GLY A 330 -13.20 0.31 -13.58
C GLY A 330 -14.21 1.10 -14.41
N THR A 331 -15.34 1.43 -13.82
CA THR A 331 -16.43 2.18 -14.49
C THR A 331 -16.45 3.66 -14.10
N GLY A 332 -15.66 4.06 -13.12
CA GLY A 332 -15.55 5.44 -12.66
C GLY A 332 -14.25 6.14 -13.10
N SER A 333 -13.87 7.19 -12.38
CA SER A 333 -12.78 8.10 -12.79
C SER A 333 -11.41 7.43 -12.70
N ALA A 334 -10.65 7.49 -13.78
CA ALA A 334 -9.26 7.04 -13.84
C ALA A 334 -8.32 8.21 -14.17
N SER A 335 -7.24 8.32 -13.41
CA SER A 335 -6.12 9.23 -13.65
C SER A 335 -4.86 8.40 -13.93
N GLN A 336 -4.15 8.75 -14.99
CA GLN A 336 -2.87 8.14 -15.37
C GLN A 336 -1.88 9.26 -15.66
N THR A 337 -0.80 9.31 -14.86
CA THR A 337 0.26 10.30 -14.96
C THR A 337 1.60 9.60 -15.17
N GLY A 338 2.25 9.87 -16.30
CA GLY A 338 3.61 9.42 -16.58
C GLY A 338 4.64 10.28 -15.84
N ASN A 339 5.36 11.11 -16.58
CA ASN A 339 6.25 12.13 -16.04
C ASN A 339 5.45 13.39 -15.66
N SER A 340 5.62 13.88 -14.43
CA SER A 340 4.98 15.10 -13.96
C SER A 340 5.90 15.90 -13.05
N LEU A 341 5.83 17.22 -13.21
CA LEU A 341 6.42 18.22 -12.33
C LEU A 341 5.30 19.17 -11.91
N THR A 342 5.04 19.25 -10.61
CA THR A 342 4.14 20.23 -10.00
C THR A 342 4.96 21.23 -9.21
N VAL A 343 4.68 22.51 -9.40
CA VAL A 343 5.33 23.61 -8.68
C VAL A 343 4.28 24.30 -7.82
N ASP A 344 4.34 24.07 -6.52
CA ASP A 344 3.47 24.65 -5.51
C ASP A 344 4.28 25.67 -4.72
N ARG A 345 4.13 26.96 -5.07
CA ARG A 345 4.93 28.08 -4.57
C ARG A 345 4.04 29.14 -3.92
#